data_AF-A0A7G6Y2I7-F1
#
_entry.id   AF-A0A7G6Y2I7-F1
#
_cell.length_a   1.000
_cell.length_b   1.000
_cell.length_c   1.000
_cell.angle_alpha   90.00
_cell.angle_beta   90.00
_cell.angle_gamma   90.00
#
_symmetry.space_group_name_H-M   'P 1'
#
loop_
_entity.id
_entity.type
_entity.pdbx_description
1 polymer ?
#
loop_
_entity_poly.entity_id
_entity_poly.type
_entity_poly.pdbx_seq_one_letter_code
_entity_poly.pdbx_strand_id
1 'polypeptide(L)'
;MQLAFTKHAGKYDALVVTRPGRAPARIDCPKQGIIPHDMVHYAVESILAHRGFLSHVADGAAPAFAMTAGASEEAVERLVETFQAELWGGAVPAADLLATYAHACDARGHPTPPVSPEDVAAIRTRLADLTAQWGDVPVGGTLTLDF
;
A
#
# COMPACT_ATOMS: atom_id res chain seq x y z
N MET A 1 3.29 -3.41 -14.57
CA MET A 1 3.50 -1.99 -14.23
C MET A 1 4.76 -1.89 -13.37
N GLN A 2 5.51 -0.79 -13.44
CA GLN A 2 6.70 -0.62 -12.57
C GLN A 2 6.51 0.55 -11.62
N LEU A 3 6.88 0.35 -10.36
CA LEU A 3 6.82 1.31 -9.27
C LEU A 3 8.25 1.62 -8.80
N ALA A 4 8.71 2.85 -8.99
CA ALA A 4 10.03 3.29 -8.56
C ALA A 4 9.92 4.27 -7.39
N PHE A 5 10.31 3.83 -6.20
CA PHE A 5 10.31 4.63 -4.98
C PHE A 5 11.69 5.25 -4.76
N THR A 6 11.80 6.58 -4.77
CA THR A 6 13.06 7.29 -4.52
C THR A 6 13.07 7.93 -3.14
N LYS A 7 14.12 7.65 -2.36
CA LYS A 7 14.30 8.23 -1.03
C LYS A 7 14.88 9.64 -1.14
N HIS A 8 14.26 10.63 -0.52
CA HIS A 8 14.77 12.00 -0.49
C HIS A 8 15.10 12.46 0.95
N ALA A 9 15.91 13.52 1.06
CA ALA A 9 16.33 14.10 2.34
C ALA A 9 15.20 14.88 3.04
N GLY A 10 14.16 15.29 2.29
CA GLY A 10 13.09 16.15 2.77
C GLY A 10 11.92 15.40 3.42
N LYS A 11 10.78 16.10 3.56
CA LYS A 11 9.54 15.55 4.14
C LYS A 11 8.82 14.55 3.23
N TYR A 12 9.21 14.47 1.97
CA TYR A 12 8.55 13.66 0.95
C TYR A 12 9.58 12.78 0.27
N ASP A 13 9.28 11.49 0.15
CA ASP A 13 9.84 10.60 -0.87
C ASP A 13 9.02 10.72 -2.15
N ALA A 14 9.34 9.93 -3.17
CA ALA A 14 8.61 9.95 -4.43
C ALA A 14 8.35 8.55 -4.95
N LEU A 15 7.16 8.35 -5.52
CA LEU A 15 6.84 7.19 -6.34
C LEU A 15 6.71 7.65 -7.80
N VAL A 16 7.42 6.99 -8.70
CA VAL A 16 7.20 7.09 -10.15
C VAL A 16 6.58 5.80 -10.64
N VAL A 17 5.41 5.92 -11.28
CA VAL A 17 4.69 4.81 -11.89
C VAL A 17 4.89 4.82 -13.40
N THR A 18 5.44 3.72 -13.92
CA THR A 18 5.66 3.53 -15.36
C THR A 18 4.75 2.42 -15.90
N ARG A 19 4.02 2.73 -16.98
CA ARG A 19 3.08 1.82 -17.64
C ARG A 19 3.33 1.81 -19.15
N PRO A 20 3.20 0.65 -19.82
CA PRO A 20 3.38 0.57 -21.27
C PRO A 20 2.49 1.57 -22.02
N GLY A 21 3.08 2.33 -22.94
CA GLY A 21 2.35 3.29 -23.78
C GLY A 21 1.80 4.53 -23.05
N ARG A 22 2.19 4.78 -21.78
CA ARG A 22 1.78 5.97 -21.02
C ARG A 22 2.98 6.73 -20.50
N ALA A 23 2.84 8.06 -20.38
CA ALA A 23 3.83 8.89 -19.72
C ALA A 23 3.99 8.44 -18.24
N PRO A 24 5.23 8.43 -17.70
CA PRO A 24 5.45 8.19 -16.28
C PRO A 24 4.68 9.21 -15.45
N ALA A 25 4.10 8.74 -14.34
CA ALA A 25 3.38 9.61 -13.41
C ALA A 25 4.10 9.62 -12.06
N ARG A 26 4.19 10.79 -11.43
CA ARG A 26 4.85 10.98 -10.14
C ARG A 26 3.81 11.24 -9.05
N ILE A 27 4.00 10.60 -7.91
CA ILE A 27 3.27 10.82 -6.66
C ILE A 27 4.31 11.21 -5.61
N ASP A 28 4.02 12.26 -4.84
CA ASP A 28 4.84 12.60 -3.67
C ASP A 28 4.37 11.76 -2.49
N CYS A 29 5.31 11.12 -1.78
CA CYS A 29 5.03 10.22 -0.66
C CYS A 29 5.46 10.88 0.65
N PRO A 30 4.54 11.45 1.46
CA PRO A 30 4.89 12.05 2.74
C PRO A 30 5.56 11.02 3.68
N LYS A 31 6.66 11.39 4.32
CA LYS A 31 7.33 10.52 5.30
C LYS A 31 6.51 10.42 6.57
N GLN A 32 6.29 9.19 7.03
CA GLN A 32 5.50 8.88 8.22
C GLN A 32 6.29 8.11 9.30
N GLY A 33 7.61 7.96 9.13
CA GLY A 33 8.46 7.14 10.01
C GLY A 33 8.43 5.63 9.71
N ILE A 34 7.65 5.23 8.70
CA ILE A 34 7.54 3.86 8.16
C ILE A 34 7.82 3.91 6.64
N ILE A 35 7.71 2.76 5.94
CA ILE A 35 7.78 2.74 4.47
C ILE A 35 6.71 3.63 3.83
N PRO A 36 6.89 4.12 2.58
CA PRO A 36 5.88 4.92 1.89
C PRO A 36 4.51 4.25 1.87
N HIS A 37 3.43 5.02 2.01
CA HIS A 37 2.06 4.51 2.03
C HIS A 37 1.71 3.66 0.79
N ASP A 38 2.08 4.11 -0.42
CA ASP A 38 1.86 3.34 -1.64
C ASP A 38 2.70 2.04 -1.70
N MET A 39 3.74 1.91 -0.88
CA MET A 39 4.49 0.66 -0.71
C MET A 39 3.74 -0.32 0.22
N VAL A 40 2.92 0.18 1.15
CA VAL A 40 1.96 -0.63 1.92
C VAL A 40 0.84 -1.14 1.01
N HIS A 41 0.32 -0.29 0.12
CA HIS A 41 -0.58 -0.72 -0.97
C HIS A 41 0.03 -1.86 -1.77
N TYR A 42 1.29 -1.71 -2.19
CA TYR A 42 1.99 -2.76 -2.93
C TYR A 42 2.05 -4.07 -2.16
N ALA A 43 2.37 -4.04 -0.86
CA ALA A 43 2.40 -5.26 -0.04
C ALA A 43 1.02 -5.93 0.03
N VAL A 44 -0.04 -5.16 0.30
CA VAL A 44 -1.41 -5.67 0.43
C VAL A 44 -1.92 -6.20 -0.92
N GLU A 45 -1.84 -5.41 -1.97
CA GLU A 45 -2.38 -5.73 -3.30
C GLU A 45 -1.56 -6.77 -4.06
N SER A 46 -0.28 -6.98 -3.72
CA SER A 46 0.53 -8.07 -4.32
C SER A 46 0.19 -9.46 -3.78
N ILE A 47 -0.47 -9.53 -2.62
CA ILE A 47 -0.90 -10.79 -1.99
C ILE A 47 -2.36 -11.08 -2.28
N LEU A 48 -3.21 -10.05 -2.23
CA LEU A 48 -4.64 -10.21 -2.42
C LEU A 48 -5.01 -10.17 -3.90
N ALA A 49 -5.96 -11.01 -4.31
CA ALA A 49 -6.57 -10.95 -5.64
C ALA A 49 -7.56 -9.78 -5.80
N HIS A 50 -7.77 -8.98 -4.75
CA HIS A 50 -8.75 -7.89 -4.71
C HIS A 50 -8.16 -6.61 -5.32
N ARG A 51 -8.97 -5.88 -6.10
CA ARG A 51 -8.54 -4.68 -6.83
C ARG A 51 -8.50 -3.46 -5.90
N GLY A 52 -7.30 -2.99 -5.56
CA GLY A 52 -7.06 -1.74 -4.84
C GLY A 52 -6.46 -0.64 -5.73
N PHE A 53 -5.90 0.40 -5.10
CA PHE A 53 -5.31 1.55 -5.78
C PHE A 53 -4.34 1.17 -6.91
N LEU A 54 -3.36 0.29 -6.66
CA LEU A 54 -2.36 -0.09 -7.66
C LEU A 54 -2.97 -0.88 -8.82
N SER A 55 -3.97 -1.72 -8.53
CA SER A 55 -4.75 -2.43 -9.55
C SER A 55 -5.46 -1.44 -10.49
N HIS A 56 -6.04 -0.36 -9.97
CA HIS A 56 -6.68 0.68 -10.77
C HIS A 56 -5.68 1.49 -11.61
N VAL A 57 -4.53 1.82 -11.03
CA VAL A 57 -3.47 2.51 -11.77
C VAL A 57 -2.94 1.62 -12.90
N ALA A 58 -2.81 0.31 -12.68
CA ALA A 58 -2.45 -0.66 -13.70
C ALA A 58 -3.51 -0.73 -14.83
N ASP A 59 -4.80 -0.71 -14.47
CA ASP A 59 -5.93 -0.68 -15.42
C ASP A 59 -6.10 0.67 -16.16
N GLY A 60 -5.26 1.67 -15.83
CA GLY A 60 -5.13 2.91 -16.59
C GLY A 60 -5.72 4.16 -15.92
N ALA A 61 -6.18 4.06 -14.68
CA ALA A 61 -6.56 5.23 -13.89
C ALA A 61 -5.36 6.18 -13.69
N ALA A 62 -5.62 7.48 -13.56
CA ALA A 62 -4.58 8.43 -13.20
C ALA A 62 -4.19 8.20 -11.72
N PRO A 63 -2.90 8.07 -11.37
CA PRO A 63 -2.49 8.05 -9.98
C PRO A 63 -2.71 9.45 -9.39
N ALA A 64 -3.63 9.57 -8.44
CA ALA A 64 -3.96 10.82 -7.78
C ALA A 64 -4.20 10.57 -6.29
N PHE A 65 -3.91 11.59 -5.48
CA PHE A 65 -4.08 11.56 -4.01
C PHE A 65 -5.53 11.29 -3.57
N ALA A 66 -6.50 11.64 -4.42
CA ALA A 66 -7.91 11.34 -4.21
C ALA A 66 -8.47 10.72 -5.49
N MET A 67 -8.88 9.46 -5.38
CA MET A 67 -9.62 8.74 -6.42
C MET A 67 -11.06 8.59 -5.95
N THR A 68 -12.04 8.79 -6.84
CA THR A 68 -13.39 8.23 -6.61
C THR A 68 -13.28 6.73 -6.73
N ALA A 69 -13.10 6.08 -5.59
CA ALA A 69 -12.99 4.64 -5.43
C ALA A 69 -14.39 4.01 -5.33
N GLY A 70 -14.58 2.84 -5.92
CA GLY A 70 -15.72 1.98 -5.61
C GLY A 70 -15.62 1.38 -4.20
N ALA A 71 -16.66 0.68 -3.78
CA ALA A 71 -16.76 0.13 -2.42
C ALA A 71 -15.71 -0.97 -2.13
N SER A 72 -15.17 -1.63 -3.17
CA SER A 72 -14.12 -2.64 -3.01
C SER A 72 -12.76 -1.99 -2.77
N GLU A 73 -12.49 -0.89 -3.47
CA GLU A 73 -11.27 -0.10 -3.38
C GLU A 73 -11.17 0.58 -2.02
N GLU A 74 -12.27 1.16 -1.54
CA GLU A 74 -12.35 1.73 -0.20
C GLU A 74 -12.11 0.69 0.89
N ALA A 75 -12.51 -0.57 0.69
CA ALA A 75 -12.20 -1.64 1.63
C ALA A 75 -10.71 -2.00 1.63
N VAL A 76 -10.07 -2.08 0.45
CA VAL A 76 -8.61 -2.30 0.39
C VAL A 76 -7.86 -1.16 1.09
N GLU A 77 -8.30 0.09 0.92
CA GLU A 77 -7.74 1.23 1.64
C GLU A 77 -7.83 1.05 3.17
N ARG A 78 -8.98 0.58 3.70
CA ARG A 78 -9.11 0.29 5.14
C ARG A 78 -8.15 -0.78 5.62
N LEU A 79 -7.91 -1.80 4.80
CA LEU A 79 -6.96 -2.85 5.13
C LEU A 79 -5.52 -2.30 5.14
N VAL A 80 -5.17 -1.48 4.14
CA VAL A 80 -3.88 -0.78 4.07
C VAL A 80 -3.67 0.09 5.30
N GLU A 81 -4.65 0.91 5.68
CA GLU A 81 -4.62 1.75 6.89
C GLU A 81 -4.45 0.91 8.16
N THR A 82 -5.04 -0.29 8.22
CA THR A 82 -4.90 -1.19 9.37
C THR A 82 -3.47 -1.75 9.49
N PHE A 83 -2.84 -2.17 8.38
CA PHE A 83 -1.43 -2.56 8.39
C PHE A 83 -0.48 -1.38 8.63
N GLN A 84 -0.82 -0.20 8.12
CA GLN A 84 -0.07 1.02 8.38
C GLN A 84 -0.06 1.34 9.88
N ALA A 85 -1.19 1.14 10.57
CA ALA A 85 -1.27 1.26 12.02
C ALA A 85 -0.35 0.25 12.74
N GLU A 86 -0.26 -1.01 12.28
CA GLU A 86 0.70 -1.97 12.84
C GLU A 86 2.16 -1.54 12.64
N LEU A 87 2.51 -0.94 11.51
CA LEU A 87 3.87 -0.45 11.27
C LEU A 87 4.27 0.67 12.25
N TRP A 88 3.31 1.48 12.72
CA TRP A 88 3.55 2.46 13.77
C TRP A 88 3.50 1.88 15.18
N GLY A 89 2.51 1.03 15.46
CA GLY A 89 2.14 0.59 16.82
C GLY A 89 2.66 -0.78 17.23
N GLY A 90 3.20 -1.55 16.29
CA GLY A 90 3.54 -2.96 16.47
C GLY A 90 2.42 -3.90 16.03
N ALA A 91 2.79 -5.15 15.73
CA ALA A 91 1.85 -6.17 15.27
C ALA A 91 0.92 -6.62 16.40
N VAL A 92 -0.35 -6.84 16.06
CA VAL A 92 -1.38 -7.41 16.95
C VAL A 92 -1.73 -8.84 16.52
N PRO A 93 -2.46 -9.64 17.32
CA PRO A 93 -3.03 -10.90 16.85
C PRO A 93 -3.80 -10.72 15.54
N ALA A 94 -3.70 -11.67 14.60
CA ALA A 94 -4.35 -11.55 13.30
C ALA A 94 -5.88 -11.37 13.40
N ALA A 95 -6.50 -11.98 14.42
CA ALA A 95 -7.92 -11.82 14.69
C ALA A 95 -8.29 -10.36 15.04
N ASP A 96 -7.44 -9.66 15.79
CA ASP A 96 -7.68 -8.27 16.21
C ASP A 96 -7.49 -7.31 15.03
N LEU A 97 -6.51 -7.57 14.16
CA LEU A 97 -6.33 -6.86 12.90
C LEU A 97 -7.55 -7.02 12.00
N LEU A 98 -8.03 -8.25 11.80
CA LEU A 98 -9.19 -8.53 10.96
C LEU A 98 -10.47 -7.91 11.54
N ALA A 99 -10.64 -7.91 12.86
CA ALA A 99 -11.75 -7.24 13.52
C ALA A 99 -11.71 -5.72 13.33
N THR A 100 -10.52 -5.11 13.41
CA THR A 100 -10.31 -3.68 13.17
C THR A 100 -10.64 -3.31 11.72
N TYR A 101 -10.17 -4.11 10.76
CA TYR A 101 -10.49 -3.95 9.34
C TYR A 101 -11.99 -4.04 9.08
N ALA A 102 -12.67 -5.08 9.59
CA ALA A 102 -14.11 -5.24 9.44
C ALA A 102 -14.89 -4.06 10.04
N HIS A 103 -14.48 -3.58 11.22
CA HIS A 103 -15.08 -2.41 11.84
C HIS A 103 -14.89 -1.14 11.01
N ALA A 104 -13.70 -0.94 10.42
CA ALA A 104 -13.40 0.23 9.60
C ALA A 104 -14.22 0.28 8.30
N CYS A 105 -14.49 -0.89 7.71
CA CYS A 105 -15.40 -1.04 6.56
C CYS A 105 -16.86 -0.80 6.94
N ASP A 106 -17.34 -1.42 8.02
CA ASP A 106 -18.73 -1.28 8.50
C ASP A 106 -19.07 0.17 8.85
N ALA A 107 -18.17 0.87 9.54
CA ALA A 107 -18.34 2.28 9.91
C ALA A 107 -18.54 3.23 8.71
N ARG A 108 -18.16 2.80 7.50
CA ARG A 108 -18.30 3.55 6.25
C ARG A 108 -19.34 2.95 5.30
N GLY A 109 -20.00 1.86 5.69
CA GLY A 109 -21.01 1.18 4.88
C GLY A 109 -20.43 0.42 3.68
N HIS A 110 -19.17 -0.02 3.77
CA HIS A 110 -18.52 -0.80 2.72
C HIS A 110 -18.62 -2.31 3.02
N PRO A 111 -18.76 -3.15 1.98
CA PRO A 111 -18.57 -4.59 2.16
C PRO A 111 -17.16 -4.86 2.67
N THR A 112 -16.99 -5.90 3.48
CA THR A 112 -15.68 -6.35 3.94
C THR A 112 -15.29 -7.59 3.13
N PRO A 113 -14.46 -7.46 2.07
CA PRO A 113 -13.85 -8.59 1.39
C PRO A 113 -13.22 -9.57 2.38
N PRO A 114 -13.36 -10.88 2.17
CA PRO A 114 -12.74 -11.88 3.03
C PRO A 114 -11.21 -11.78 2.92
N VAL A 115 -10.56 -11.75 4.08
CA VAL A 115 -9.11 -11.81 4.26
C VAL A 115 -8.85 -12.87 5.33
N SER A 116 -8.01 -13.85 5.01
CA SER A 116 -7.68 -14.95 5.93
C SER A 116 -6.51 -14.57 6.85
N PRO A 117 -6.33 -15.26 7.99
CA PRO A 117 -5.12 -15.11 8.79
C PRO A 117 -3.82 -15.43 8.03
N GLU A 118 -3.90 -16.29 7.01
CA GLU A 118 -2.77 -16.64 6.14
C GLU A 118 -2.39 -15.46 5.25
N ASP A 119 -3.38 -14.76 4.68
CA ASP A 119 -3.15 -13.51 3.94
C ASP A 119 -2.48 -12.46 4.83
N VAL A 120 -2.94 -12.32 6.09
CA VAL A 120 -2.33 -11.40 7.05
C VAL A 120 -0.86 -11.74 7.31
N ALA A 121 -0.53 -13.02 7.47
CA ALA A 121 0.85 -13.46 7.66
C ALA A 121 1.72 -13.20 6.42
N ALA A 122 1.18 -13.45 5.22
CA ALA A 122 1.86 -13.19 3.96
C ALA A 122 2.12 -11.69 3.74
N ILE A 123 1.12 -10.83 4.01
CA ILE A 123 1.27 -9.38 3.93
C ILE A 123 2.32 -8.88 4.93
N ARG A 124 2.30 -9.36 6.18
CA ARG A 124 3.33 -8.99 7.18
C ARG A 124 4.74 -9.37 6.75
N THR A 125 4.89 -10.56 6.16
CA THR A 125 6.17 -11.00 5.60
C THR A 125 6.63 -10.05 4.50
N ARG A 126 5.73 -9.69 3.59
CA ARG A 126 6.03 -8.74 2.50
C ARG A 126 6.38 -7.35 3.03
N LEU A 127 5.68 -6.86 4.04
CA LEU A 127 5.97 -5.57 4.70
C LEU A 127 7.33 -5.56 5.40
N ALA A 128 7.69 -6.66 6.06
CA ALA A 128 9.00 -6.79 6.70
C ALA A 128 10.13 -6.75 5.66
N ASP A 129 9.99 -7.48 4.55
CA ASP A 129 10.95 -7.48 3.44
C ASP A 129 11.10 -6.09 2.81
N LEU A 130 9.98 -5.40 2.58
CA LEU A 130 9.99 -4.04 2.01
C LEU A 130 10.59 -3.03 2.99
N THR A 131 10.34 -3.18 4.29
CA THR A 131 10.92 -2.34 5.33
C THR A 131 12.43 -2.50 5.38
N ALA A 132 12.94 -3.72 5.32
CA ALA A 132 14.37 -3.99 5.28
C ALA A 132 15.01 -3.39 4.02
N GLN A 133 14.46 -3.70 2.84
CA GLN A 133 14.94 -3.15 1.56
C GLN A 133 14.93 -1.62 1.55
N TRP A 134 13.85 -1.00 2.01
CA TRP A 134 13.74 0.45 2.08
C TRP A 134 14.73 1.05 3.08
N GLY A 135 15.00 0.37 4.20
CA GLY A 135 16.02 0.75 5.18
C GLY A 135 17.40 0.92 4.54
N ASP A 136 17.76 0.00 3.64
CA ASP A 136 19.06 -0.03 2.95
C ASP A 136 19.19 0.99 1.82
N VAL A 137 18.07 1.55 1.31
CA VAL A 137 18.12 2.58 0.28
C VAL A 137 18.75 3.87 0.83
N PRO A 138 19.88 4.36 0.32
CA PRO A 138 20.44 5.63 0.77
C PRO A 138 19.55 6.79 0.30
N VAL A 139 19.69 7.96 0.92
CA VAL A 139 19.07 9.19 0.38
C VAL A 139 19.59 9.43 -1.05
N GLY A 140 18.67 9.66 -1.98
CA GLY A 140 18.92 9.74 -3.43
C GLY A 140 18.82 8.39 -4.15
N GLY A 141 18.77 7.28 -3.42
CA GLY A 141 18.60 5.93 -3.97
C GLY A 141 17.14 5.61 -4.30
N THR A 142 16.95 4.57 -5.12
CA THR A 142 15.64 4.11 -5.59
C THR A 142 15.47 2.62 -5.36
N LEU A 143 14.29 2.22 -4.87
CA LEU A 143 13.80 0.84 -4.86
C LEU A 143 12.74 0.67 -5.95
N THR A 144 12.92 -0.32 -6.82
CA THR A 144 12.00 -0.61 -7.91
C THR A 144 11.24 -1.90 -7.63
N LEU A 145 9.92 -1.86 -7.79
CA LEU A 145 9.01 -2.97 -7.59
C LEU A 145 8.17 -3.18 -8.85
N ASP A 146 7.99 -4.45 -9.23
CA ASP A 146 7.11 -4.84 -10.33
C ASP A 146 5.74 -5.27 -9.77
N PHE A 147 4.68 -4.78 -10.41
CA PHE A 147 3.27 -5.02 -10.10
C PHE A 147 2.50 -5.44 -11.35
#